data_AF-A0A024WCT2-F1
#
_entry.id   AF-A0A024WCT2-F1
#
_cell.length_a   1.000
_cell.length_b   1.000
_cell.length_c   1.000
_cell.angle_alpha   90.00
_cell.angle_beta   90.00
_cell.angle_gamma   90.00
#
_symmetry.space_group_name_H-M   'P 1'
#
loop_
_entity.id
_entity.type
_entity.pdbx_description
1 polymer ?
#
loop_
_entity_poly.entity_id
_entity_poly.type
_entity_poly.pdbx_seq_one_letter_code
_entity_poly.pdbx_strand_id
1 'polypeptide(L)'
;MILSFPFNIIRYKINHAILKNEKILVKYFQTEKKRFGELHQPRTRHEKKYHLDILDEVYFDMTEAIEEKNKLEREEYNNIDKNISDIILNYNISKKNEIIKSLMRYSIEIKKKNKNNNNNNNKSKNKNETINMIKKDSNINNNHVYQNQTICFNNNKDNNEDNIFPLIKSNIKDYSHHFNTCEIGIILKCFLKINIHDIEIINTLLHQYFKRNMKFSIYGSLYVLNFFSKCPSLLLPYNMNNLKLLCSDILKKIHLFEFKNICIICNYASSLYLPTNKMFIHNFIENICNYLLNEKKEHFSSSADSIHYICNACARVHFFNKEIFNFLKIEIEKNISSFSLDQLVSLCNAYSKFKNAEQSNYLSLFLLLADHIINKSYQITTRHLSVLANSFNNACILHEKLFYIITEEGLNHINSFQPQQLVMLIHAYVNIGLINNKLLCHIWEKAYQFINEYTLQELSMLIQAYTKSSQHMDSFFNKLCHTIYIFIITKYPFLQEKRINNNYEENAKGDIENDYMENNCVDNKYIDNKY
;
A
#
# COMPACT_ATOMS: atom_id res chain seq x y z
N MET A 1 13.27 44.26 -42.26
CA MET A 1 11.99 44.87 -42.64
C MET A 1 10.91 44.25 -41.77
N ILE A 2 10.31 45.08 -40.92
CA ILE A 2 9.37 44.73 -39.85
C ILE A 2 8.07 44.21 -40.46
N LEU A 3 7.58 43.06 -39.99
CA LEU A 3 6.14 42.79 -39.88
C LEU A 3 5.88 42.09 -38.54
N SER A 4 5.78 42.94 -37.52
CA SER A 4 5.19 42.64 -36.23
C SER A 4 3.68 42.39 -36.35
N PHE A 5 3.22 41.32 -35.71
CA PHE A 5 1.85 41.02 -35.28
C PHE A 5 0.85 40.36 -36.26
N PRO A 6 0.15 39.29 -35.80
CA PRO A 6 -1.02 39.48 -34.93
C PRO A 6 -1.18 38.50 -33.74
N PHE A 7 -0.11 38.06 -33.06
CA PHE A 7 -0.25 37.38 -31.76
C PHE A 7 -0.94 38.22 -30.65
N ASN A 8 -0.73 39.54 -30.63
CA ASN A 8 -1.37 40.47 -29.69
C ASN A 8 -2.85 40.67 -30.00
N ILE A 9 -3.29 40.54 -31.26
CA ILE A 9 -4.71 40.63 -31.60
C ILE A 9 -5.47 39.41 -31.07
N ILE A 10 -4.87 38.22 -31.15
CA ILE A 10 -5.45 36.98 -30.62
C ILE A 10 -5.46 37.02 -29.08
N ARG A 11 -4.35 37.44 -28.45
CA ARG A 11 -4.26 37.56 -26.99
C ARG A 11 -5.20 38.63 -26.43
N TYR A 12 -5.36 39.76 -27.13
CA TYR A 12 -6.31 40.82 -26.74
C TYR A 12 -7.75 40.35 -26.90
N LYS A 13 -8.11 39.65 -27.99
CA LYS A 13 -9.46 39.08 -28.16
C LYS A 13 -9.80 37.99 -27.15
N ILE A 14 -8.84 37.15 -26.77
CA ILE A 14 -9.03 36.12 -25.73
C ILE A 14 -9.21 36.77 -24.35
N ASN A 15 -8.37 37.74 -23.99
CA ASN A 15 -8.51 38.44 -22.70
C ASN A 15 -9.80 39.28 -22.62
N HIS A 16 -10.22 39.91 -23.73
CA HIS A 16 -11.43 40.72 -23.77
C HIS A 16 -12.73 39.86 -23.78
N ALA A 17 -12.66 38.61 -24.26
CA ALA A 17 -13.77 37.65 -24.20
C ALA A 17 -13.87 36.91 -22.85
N ILE A 18 -12.73 36.64 -22.20
CA ILE A 18 -12.69 36.11 -20.82
C ILE A 18 -13.30 37.10 -19.83
N LEU A 19 -13.08 38.41 -20.04
CA LEU A 19 -13.70 39.47 -19.24
C LEU A 19 -15.21 39.67 -19.54
N LYS A 20 -15.73 39.14 -20.65
CA LYS A 20 -17.15 39.29 -21.07
C LYS A 20 -17.97 38.00 -21.05
N ASN A 21 -17.41 36.86 -20.64
CA ASN A 21 -18.13 35.57 -20.54
C ASN A 21 -18.78 35.09 -21.87
N GLU A 22 -18.21 35.42 -23.03
CA GLU A 22 -18.72 34.96 -24.33
C GLU A 22 -17.95 33.71 -24.83
N LYS A 23 -18.68 32.66 -25.22
CA LYS A 23 -18.13 31.37 -25.70
C LYS A 23 -17.46 31.53 -27.06
N ILE A 24 -16.14 31.28 -27.15
CA ILE A 24 -15.42 31.23 -28.42
C ILE A 24 -15.32 29.78 -28.93
N LEU A 25 -15.95 29.50 -30.08
CA LEU A 25 -15.74 28.29 -30.88
C LEU A 25 -14.56 28.50 -31.84
N VAL A 26 -13.38 27.96 -31.52
CA VAL A 26 -12.25 27.91 -32.45
C VAL A 26 -12.34 26.59 -33.23
N LYS A 27 -12.69 26.66 -34.52
CA LYS A 27 -12.65 25.52 -35.44
C LYS A 27 -11.20 25.23 -35.83
N TYR A 28 -10.67 24.07 -35.46
CA TYR A 28 -9.47 23.49 -36.05
C TYR A 28 -9.86 22.38 -37.03
N PHE A 29 -9.35 22.46 -38.26
CA PHE A 29 -9.52 21.44 -39.30
C PHE A 29 -8.54 20.29 -39.07
N GLN A 30 -9.02 19.04 -39.02
CA GLN A 30 -8.26 17.90 -39.53
C GLN A 30 -9.14 16.69 -39.90
N THR A 31 -8.55 15.91 -40.79
CA THR A 31 -9.05 14.95 -41.77
C THR A 31 -9.36 13.57 -41.19
N GLU A 32 -10.65 13.28 -41.00
CA GLU A 32 -11.28 11.95 -41.09
C GLU A 32 -12.79 12.17 -40.80
N LYS A 33 -13.67 11.75 -41.72
CA LYS A 33 -15.13 11.92 -41.56
C LYS A 33 -15.65 10.95 -40.50
N LYS A 34 -15.66 11.37 -39.22
CA LYS A 34 -16.38 10.67 -38.15
C LYS A 34 -17.89 10.89 -38.28
N ARG A 35 -18.67 9.89 -37.89
CA ARG A 35 -20.14 9.94 -37.94
C ARG A 35 -20.69 10.94 -36.92
N PHE A 36 -21.83 11.53 -37.24
CA PHE A 36 -22.55 12.46 -36.38
C PHE A 36 -22.85 11.80 -35.01
N GLY A 37 -22.39 12.41 -33.92
CA GLY A 37 -22.58 11.91 -32.55
C GLY A 37 -21.33 11.31 -31.89
N GLU A 38 -20.22 11.10 -32.62
CA GLU A 38 -18.97 10.64 -31.99
C GLU A 38 -18.26 11.79 -31.27
N LEU A 39 -18.10 11.65 -29.95
CA LEU A 39 -17.33 12.59 -29.13
C LEU A 39 -15.83 12.49 -29.42
N HIS A 40 -15.15 13.63 -29.51
CA HIS A 40 -13.70 13.68 -29.66
C HIS A 40 -13.02 13.06 -28.43
N GLN A 41 -12.07 12.13 -28.66
CA GLN A 41 -11.24 11.61 -27.59
C GLN A 41 -10.37 12.74 -27.00
N PRO A 42 -10.43 13.00 -25.68
CA PRO A 42 -9.74 14.12 -25.07
C PRO A 42 -8.23 13.87 -25.02
N ARG A 43 -7.45 14.77 -25.60
CA ARG A 43 -5.98 14.64 -25.74
C ARG A 43 -5.24 15.31 -24.58
N THR A 44 -5.83 16.34 -23.97
CA THR A 44 -5.21 17.07 -22.85
C THR A 44 -5.81 16.70 -21.49
N ARG A 45 -5.05 16.94 -20.42
CA ARG A 45 -5.52 16.75 -19.02
C ARG A 45 -6.73 17.61 -18.68
N HIS A 46 -6.85 18.78 -19.31
CA HIS A 46 -7.96 19.71 -19.11
C HIS A 46 -9.21 19.25 -19.87
N GLU A 47 -9.06 18.79 -21.12
CA GLU A 47 -10.15 18.19 -21.90
C GLU A 47 -10.65 16.89 -21.26
N LYS A 48 -9.75 16.04 -20.74
CA LYS A 48 -10.14 14.84 -19.99
C LYS A 48 -11.02 15.21 -18.79
N LYS A 49 -10.70 16.31 -18.10
CA LYS A 49 -11.48 16.80 -16.95
C LYS A 49 -12.85 17.36 -17.39
N TYR A 50 -12.89 18.14 -18.46
CA TYR A 50 -14.14 18.71 -18.99
C TYR A 50 -15.05 17.66 -19.63
N HIS A 51 -14.45 16.62 -20.23
CA HIS A 51 -15.17 15.48 -20.78
C HIS A 51 -15.77 14.60 -19.68
N LEU A 52 -15.07 14.44 -18.56
CA LEU A 52 -15.57 13.78 -17.36
C LEU A 52 -16.72 14.56 -16.70
N ASP A 53 -16.71 15.90 -16.76
CA ASP A 53 -17.83 16.73 -16.27
C ASP A 53 -19.11 16.60 -17.13
N ILE A 54 -19.01 16.04 -18.34
CA ILE A 54 -20.14 15.76 -19.26
C ILE A 54 -20.56 14.26 -19.23
N LEU A 55 -19.66 13.35 -18.85
CA LEU A 55 -19.82 11.88 -18.88
C LEU A 55 -19.85 11.25 -17.48
N ASP A 56 -20.46 11.92 -16.51
CA ASP A 56 -20.52 11.60 -15.07
C ASP A 56 -21.25 10.27 -14.71
N GLU A 57 -21.07 9.19 -15.47
CA GLU A 57 -21.71 7.88 -15.21
C GLU A 57 -20.72 6.75 -14.87
N VAL A 58 -19.48 6.78 -15.38
CA VAL A 58 -18.53 5.66 -15.23
C VAL A 58 -17.14 6.16 -14.84
N TYR A 59 -16.53 5.50 -13.86
CA TYR A 59 -15.13 5.74 -13.52
C TYR A 59 -14.21 5.35 -14.66
N PHE A 60 -13.20 6.19 -14.94
CA PHE A 60 -12.20 5.90 -15.97
C PHE A 60 -11.57 4.50 -15.82
N ASP A 61 -11.25 4.08 -14.59
CA ASP A 61 -10.65 2.76 -14.28
C ASP A 61 -11.63 1.58 -14.36
N MET A 62 -12.90 1.82 -14.70
CA MET A 62 -13.95 0.79 -14.86
C MET A 62 -14.56 0.75 -16.27
N THR A 63 -14.05 1.55 -17.20
CA THR A 63 -14.54 1.62 -18.59
C THR A 63 -14.50 0.25 -19.27
N GLU A 64 -13.37 -0.44 -19.22
CA GLU A 64 -13.18 -1.77 -19.83
C GLU A 64 -14.06 -2.85 -19.17
N ALA A 65 -14.32 -2.73 -17.86
CA ALA A 65 -15.25 -3.62 -17.17
C ALA A 65 -16.70 -3.39 -17.63
N ILE A 66 -17.10 -2.14 -17.88
CA ILE A 66 -18.41 -1.82 -18.47
C ILE A 66 -18.52 -2.32 -19.91
N GLU A 67 -17.44 -2.26 -20.69
CA GLU A 67 -17.42 -2.83 -22.04
C GLU A 67 -17.60 -4.36 -22.03
N GLU A 68 -16.89 -5.08 -21.14
CA GLU A 68 -17.08 -6.52 -20.94
C GLU A 68 -18.52 -6.82 -20.49
N LYS A 69 -19.04 -6.07 -19.52
CA LYS A 69 -20.41 -6.21 -19.04
C LYS A 69 -21.42 -6.07 -20.19
N ASN A 70 -21.32 -5.01 -20.99
CA ASN A 70 -22.21 -4.79 -22.14
C ASN A 70 -22.06 -5.88 -23.21
N LYS A 71 -20.86 -6.43 -23.38
CA LYS A 71 -20.63 -7.58 -24.27
C LYS A 71 -21.34 -8.83 -23.76
N LEU A 72 -21.24 -9.14 -22.47
CA LEU A 72 -21.93 -10.29 -21.87
C LEU A 72 -23.46 -10.14 -21.95
N GLU A 73 -24.00 -8.92 -21.76
CA GLU A 73 -25.43 -8.67 -21.95
C GLU A 73 -25.85 -8.86 -23.42
N ARG A 74 -25.03 -8.48 -24.41
CA ARG A 74 -25.33 -8.79 -25.83
C ARG A 74 -25.41 -10.29 -26.10
N GLU A 75 -24.54 -11.06 -25.46
CA GLU A 75 -24.53 -12.52 -25.62
C GLU A 75 -25.82 -13.18 -25.10
N GLU A 76 -26.54 -12.55 -24.18
CA GLU A 76 -27.88 -12.98 -23.75
C GLU A 76 -28.94 -12.80 -24.86
N TYR A 77 -28.71 -11.89 -25.80
CA TYR A 77 -29.58 -11.59 -26.94
C TYR A 77 -29.06 -12.18 -28.28
N ASN A 78 -28.21 -13.20 -28.25
CA ASN A 78 -27.55 -13.79 -29.44
C ASN A 78 -28.49 -14.19 -30.59
N ASN A 79 -29.79 -14.35 -30.34
CA ASN A 79 -30.80 -14.67 -31.36
C ASN A 79 -31.38 -13.43 -32.08
N ILE A 80 -30.92 -12.22 -31.75
CA ILE A 80 -31.42 -10.94 -32.26
C ILE A 80 -30.30 -10.23 -33.03
N ASP A 81 -30.65 -9.53 -34.12
CA ASP A 81 -29.70 -8.75 -34.92
C ASP A 81 -28.85 -7.79 -34.05
N LYS A 82 -27.59 -7.62 -34.41
CA LYS A 82 -26.63 -6.79 -33.66
C LYS A 82 -27.11 -5.35 -33.48
N ASN A 83 -27.73 -4.74 -34.49
CA ASN A 83 -28.22 -3.37 -34.38
C ASN A 83 -29.44 -3.28 -33.44
N ILE A 84 -30.28 -4.31 -33.43
CA ILE A 84 -31.46 -4.37 -32.56
C ILE A 84 -31.03 -4.62 -31.11
N SER A 85 -30.05 -5.49 -30.87
CA SER A 85 -29.48 -5.68 -29.52
C SER A 85 -28.77 -4.43 -29.00
N ASP A 86 -28.07 -3.66 -29.84
CA ASP A 86 -27.49 -2.37 -29.45
C ASP A 86 -28.57 -1.32 -29.14
N ILE A 87 -29.69 -1.30 -29.86
CA ILE A 87 -30.86 -0.45 -29.53
C ILE A 87 -31.46 -0.89 -28.19
N ILE A 88 -31.66 -2.19 -27.97
CA ILE A 88 -32.18 -2.71 -26.70
C ILE A 88 -31.22 -2.34 -25.57
N LEU A 89 -29.90 -2.45 -25.71
CA LEU A 89 -28.98 -2.07 -24.63
C LEU A 89 -28.96 -0.56 -24.33
N ASN A 90 -29.13 0.27 -25.35
CA ASN A 90 -29.15 1.72 -25.19
C ASN A 90 -30.47 2.24 -24.60
N TYR A 91 -31.59 1.56 -24.82
CA TYR A 91 -32.93 2.02 -24.43
C TYR A 91 -33.64 1.14 -23.39
N ASN A 92 -33.20 -0.10 -23.16
CA ASN A 92 -33.79 -1.00 -22.17
C ASN A 92 -33.12 -0.76 -20.80
N ILE A 93 -33.84 -0.04 -19.94
CA ILE A 93 -33.44 0.21 -18.57
C ILE A 93 -33.80 -1.02 -17.74
N SER A 94 -32.98 -2.08 -17.85
CA SER A 94 -33.15 -3.24 -16.98
C SER A 94 -32.96 -2.82 -15.52
N LYS A 95 -33.72 -3.41 -14.59
CA LYS A 95 -33.63 -3.01 -13.18
C LYS A 95 -32.23 -3.21 -12.59
N LYS A 96 -31.51 -4.25 -13.04
CA LYS A 96 -30.10 -4.47 -12.70
C LYS A 96 -29.19 -3.31 -13.16
N ASN A 97 -29.46 -2.73 -14.34
CA ASN A 97 -28.68 -1.61 -14.88
C ASN A 97 -28.96 -0.31 -14.15
N GLU A 98 -30.21 -0.07 -13.70
CA GLU A 98 -30.51 1.04 -12.80
C GLU A 98 -29.73 0.95 -11.50
N ILE A 99 -29.66 -0.25 -10.91
CA ILE A 99 -28.96 -0.46 -9.64
C ILE A 99 -27.47 -0.16 -9.79
N ILE A 100 -26.82 -0.69 -10.82
CA ILE A 100 -25.39 -0.45 -11.08
C ILE A 100 -25.14 1.04 -11.36
N LYS A 101 -25.95 1.68 -12.21
CA LYS A 101 -25.83 3.12 -12.50
C LYS A 101 -26.03 3.97 -11.25
N SER A 102 -27.02 3.64 -10.42
CA SER A 102 -27.31 4.36 -9.16
C SER A 102 -26.14 4.22 -8.19
N LEU A 103 -25.59 3.01 -8.03
CA LEU A 103 -24.42 2.77 -7.20
C LEU A 103 -23.18 3.51 -7.72
N MET A 104 -22.95 3.51 -9.03
CA MET A 104 -21.84 4.25 -9.64
C MET A 104 -21.96 5.75 -9.42
N ARG A 105 -23.13 6.35 -9.70
CA ARG A 105 -23.39 7.77 -9.45
C ARG A 105 -23.17 8.13 -7.99
N TYR A 106 -23.75 7.35 -7.07
CA TYR A 106 -23.56 7.54 -5.63
C TYR A 106 -22.08 7.50 -5.24
N SER A 107 -21.31 6.55 -5.79
CA SER A 107 -19.88 6.46 -5.51
C SER A 107 -19.06 7.63 -6.07
N ILE A 108 -19.48 8.25 -7.18
CA ILE A 108 -18.86 9.47 -7.72
C ILE A 108 -19.19 10.67 -6.82
N GLU A 109 -20.45 10.80 -6.40
CA GLU A 109 -20.92 11.90 -5.55
C GLU A 109 -20.22 11.92 -4.19
N ILE A 110 -20.12 10.77 -3.49
CA ILE A 110 -19.38 10.67 -2.23
C ILE A 110 -17.94 11.15 -2.42
N LYS A 111 -17.28 10.73 -3.50
CA LYS A 111 -15.90 11.11 -3.75
C LYS A 111 -15.75 12.61 -4.01
N LYS A 112 -16.71 13.24 -4.70
CA LYS A 112 -16.75 14.70 -4.90
C LYS A 112 -16.94 15.42 -3.55
N LYS A 113 -17.86 14.96 -2.70
CA LYS A 113 -18.07 15.50 -1.34
C LYS A 113 -16.81 15.42 -0.49
N ASN A 114 -16.16 14.26 -0.46
CA ASN A 114 -14.91 14.07 0.31
C ASN A 114 -13.78 14.98 -0.16
N LYS A 115 -13.65 15.21 -1.48
CA LYS A 115 -12.67 16.18 -2.02
C LYS A 115 -13.01 17.63 -1.65
N ASN A 116 -14.28 18.01 -1.71
CA ASN A 116 -14.72 19.36 -1.35
C ASN A 116 -14.53 19.64 0.15
N ASN A 117 -14.82 18.66 1.01
CA ASN A 117 -14.59 18.75 2.45
C ASN A 117 -13.08 18.87 2.78
N ASN A 118 -12.22 18.11 2.11
CA ASN A 118 -10.77 18.23 2.29
C ASN A 118 -10.23 19.59 1.81
N ASN A 119 -10.77 20.13 0.71
CA ASN A 119 -10.39 21.47 0.22
C ASN A 119 -10.89 22.60 1.12
N ASN A 120 -12.07 22.44 1.73
CA ASN A 120 -12.62 23.41 2.68
C ASN A 120 -11.89 23.38 4.03
N ASN A 121 -11.48 22.19 4.50
CA ASN A 121 -10.66 22.04 5.69
C ASN A 121 -9.22 22.59 5.52
N ASN A 122 -8.66 22.51 4.31
CA ASN A 122 -7.38 23.16 4.01
C ASN A 122 -7.50 24.70 3.90
N LYS A 123 -8.67 25.22 3.49
CA LYS A 123 -8.95 26.68 3.52
C LYS A 123 -9.24 27.22 4.93
N SER A 124 -9.83 26.42 5.82
CA SER A 124 -10.07 26.81 7.22
C SER A 124 -8.79 26.72 8.08
N LYS A 125 -7.86 25.81 7.77
CA LYS A 125 -6.52 25.80 8.39
C LYS A 125 -5.72 27.08 8.11
N ASN A 126 -5.78 27.62 6.89
CA ASN A 126 -5.12 28.89 6.56
C ASN A 126 -5.78 30.13 7.19
N LYS A 127 -6.99 30.03 7.78
CA LYS A 127 -7.60 31.11 8.56
C LYS A 127 -7.36 30.98 10.07
N ASN A 128 -7.16 29.75 10.56
CA ASN A 128 -7.01 29.48 11.99
C ASN A 128 -5.58 29.65 12.53
N GLU A 129 -4.56 29.80 11.67
CA GLU A 129 -3.21 30.19 12.09
C GLU A 129 -3.11 31.66 12.54
N THR A 130 -4.10 32.50 12.23
CA THR A 130 -4.15 33.90 12.67
C THR A 130 -4.84 34.13 14.02
N ILE A 131 -5.44 33.11 14.65
CA ILE A 131 -6.28 33.29 15.85
C ILE A 131 -5.75 32.54 17.10
N ASN A 132 -4.84 31.58 16.95
CA ASN A 132 -4.35 30.75 18.06
C ASN A 132 -3.04 31.25 18.71
N MET A 133 -2.89 32.56 18.92
CA MET A 133 -1.84 33.11 19.79
C MET A 133 -2.31 33.50 21.21
N ILE A 134 -3.54 33.18 21.60
CA ILE A 134 -4.03 33.50 22.95
C ILE A 134 -4.85 32.33 23.50
N LYS A 135 -4.17 31.38 24.15
CA LYS A 135 -4.49 30.83 25.48
C LYS A 135 -3.69 29.55 25.73
N LYS A 136 -2.79 29.68 26.71
CA LYS A 136 -2.04 28.59 27.35
C LYS A 136 -2.75 28.21 28.66
N ASP A 137 -2.43 26.99 29.10
CA ASP A 137 -2.50 26.44 30.46
C ASP A 137 -3.83 25.85 30.96
N SER A 138 -3.91 24.51 31.07
CA SER A 138 -3.64 23.76 32.33
C SER A 138 -4.18 22.31 32.32
N ASN A 139 -3.32 21.38 32.76
CA ASN A 139 -3.51 20.12 33.52
C ASN A 139 -4.45 18.99 33.02
N ILE A 140 -3.89 17.83 32.62
CA ILE A 140 -3.60 16.59 33.40
C ILE A 140 -4.89 15.81 33.78
N ASN A 141 -5.18 14.66 33.15
CA ASN A 141 -4.67 13.35 33.56
C ASN A 141 -5.12 12.19 32.65
N ASN A 142 -4.25 11.18 32.57
CA ASN A 142 -4.32 10.00 31.71
C ASN A 142 -5.21 8.89 32.26
N ASN A 143 -5.86 8.15 31.34
CA ASN A 143 -6.06 6.71 31.43
C ASN A 143 -6.26 6.17 29.99
N HIS A 144 -5.22 5.55 29.41
CA HIS A 144 -5.31 4.85 28.13
C HIS A 144 -4.95 3.37 28.30
N VAL A 145 -6.00 2.56 28.26
CA VAL A 145 -5.98 1.14 27.90
C VAL A 145 -6.40 1.04 26.43
N TYR A 146 -5.68 0.23 25.67
CA TYR A 146 -5.94 -0.25 24.32
C TYR A 146 -7.34 0.05 23.74
N GLN A 147 -7.42 0.94 22.74
CA GLN A 147 -8.58 0.98 21.84
C GLN A 147 -8.17 1.17 20.38
N ASN A 148 -8.48 0.13 19.62
CA ASN A 148 -8.91 0.10 18.23
C ASN A 148 -9.24 1.49 17.64
N GLN A 149 -8.72 1.77 16.44
CA GLN A 149 -9.25 2.82 15.58
C GLN A 149 -10.64 2.42 15.06
N THR A 150 -11.63 2.44 15.95
CA THR A 150 -13.02 2.79 15.62
C THR A 150 -13.03 4.29 15.31
N ILE A 151 -13.18 4.64 14.04
CA ILE A 151 -13.44 6.02 13.64
C ILE A 151 -14.86 6.35 14.12
N CYS A 152 -14.95 7.16 15.17
CA CYS A 152 -16.21 7.64 15.71
C CYS A 152 -16.94 8.54 14.71
N PHE A 153 -18.23 8.28 14.55
CA PHE A 153 -19.21 9.13 13.89
C PHE A 153 -19.31 10.47 14.61
N ASN A 154 -19.15 11.57 13.87
CA ASN A 154 -19.70 12.86 14.27
C ASN A 154 -21.14 12.91 13.76
N ASN A 155 -22.09 12.63 14.64
CA ASN A 155 -23.49 12.99 14.45
C ASN A 155 -23.63 14.51 14.61
N ASN A 156 -23.99 15.20 13.52
CA ASN A 156 -25.17 16.07 13.46
C ASN A 156 -25.15 16.96 12.20
N LYS A 157 -26.28 16.93 11.48
CA LYS A 157 -26.77 17.80 10.37
C LYS A 157 -26.34 17.40 8.95
N ASP A 158 -27.18 16.63 8.24
CA ASP A 158 -28.30 17.16 7.43
C ASP A 158 -29.20 16.02 6.88
N ASN A 159 -30.46 16.01 7.33
CA ASN A 159 -31.44 14.91 7.26
C ASN A 159 -32.15 14.74 5.89
N ASN A 160 -31.46 14.64 4.76
CA ASN A 160 -32.12 14.22 3.49
C ASN A 160 -31.27 13.32 2.57
N GLU A 161 -29.98 13.13 2.84
CA GLU A 161 -29.08 12.33 1.98
C GLU A 161 -28.86 10.89 2.49
N ASP A 162 -29.28 10.59 3.73
CA ASP A 162 -29.06 9.30 4.39
C ASP A 162 -29.95 8.14 3.89
N ASN A 163 -30.94 8.42 3.02
CA ASN A 163 -31.91 7.41 2.55
C ASN A 163 -31.56 6.74 1.22
N ILE A 164 -30.63 7.27 0.43
CA ILE A 164 -30.36 6.76 -0.92
C ILE A 164 -29.55 5.45 -0.87
N PHE A 165 -28.54 5.38 0.00
CA PHE A 165 -27.69 4.20 0.07
C PHE A 165 -28.39 2.96 0.64
N PRO A 166 -29.18 3.05 1.74
CA PRO A 166 -30.00 1.93 2.20
C PRO A 166 -30.95 1.39 1.12
N LEU A 167 -31.50 2.26 0.28
CA LEU A 167 -32.35 1.86 -0.85
C LEU A 167 -31.53 1.11 -1.93
N ILE A 168 -30.39 1.65 -2.35
CA ILE A 168 -29.47 0.97 -3.29
C ILE A 168 -29.07 -0.39 -2.73
N LYS A 169 -28.76 -0.44 -1.43
CA LYS A 169 -28.37 -1.63 -0.70
C LYS A 169 -29.48 -2.69 -0.70
N SER A 170 -30.72 -2.31 -0.42
CA SER A 170 -31.88 -3.21 -0.52
C SER A 170 -32.03 -3.74 -1.94
N ASN A 171 -32.00 -2.86 -2.94
CA ASN A 171 -32.14 -3.25 -4.34
C ASN A 171 -31.04 -4.23 -4.79
N ILE A 172 -29.80 -4.06 -4.34
CA ILE A 172 -28.70 -5.00 -4.63
C ILE A 172 -29.01 -6.37 -4.02
N LYS A 173 -29.54 -6.42 -2.79
CA LYS A 173 -29.91 -7.68 -2.12
C LYS A 173 -31.04 -8.39 -2.89
N ASP A 174 -32.10 -7.65 -3.22
CA ASP A 174 -33.29 -8.16 -3.89
C ASP A 174 -33.02 -8.67 -5.30
N TYR A 175 -32.11 -8.01 -6.04
CA TYR A 175 -31.73 -8.38 -7.40
C TYR A 175 -30.46 -9.21 -7.51
N SER A 176 -29.87 -9.64 -6.38
CA SER A 176 -28.56 -10.32 -6.36
C SER A 176 -28.46 -11.53 -7.30
N HIS A 177 -29.54 -12.30 -7.44
CA HIS A 177 -29.62 -13.49 -8.30
C HIS A 177 -29.58 -13.20 -9.80
N HIS A 178 -29.82 -11.96 -10.23
CA HIS A 178 -29.85 -11.56 -11.64
C HIS A 178 -28.50 -11.03 -12.13
N PHE A 179 -27.55 -10.78 -11.23
CA PHE A 179 -26.25 -10.24 -11.61
C PHE A 179 -25.34 -11.33 -12.17
N ASN A 180 -24.70 -11.06 -13.30
CA ASN A 180 -23.61 -11.88 -13.80
C ASN A 180 -22.31 -11.61 -13.01
N THR A 181 -21.27 -12.41 -13.26
CA THR A 181 -20.00 -12.30 -12.52
C THR A 181 -19.29 -10.95 -12.73
N CYS A 182 -19.43 -10.33 -13.90
CA CYS A 182 -18.82 -9.02 -14.19
C CYS A 182 -19.51 -7.92 -13.39
N GLU A 183 -20.84 -7.93 -13.37
CA GLU A 183 -21.68 -7.01 -12.60
C GLU A 183 -21.41 -7.11 -11.10
N ILE A 184 -21.30 -8.32 -10.55
CA ILE A 184 -20.92 -8.53 -9.15
C ILE A 184 -19.53 -7.93 -8.86
N GLY A 185 -18.55 -8.16 -9.73
CA GLY A 185 -17.21 -7.56 -9.60
C GLY A 185 -17.25 -6.03 -9.59
N ILE A 186 -18.04 -5.42 -10.47
CA ILE A 186 -18.26 -3.97 -10.53
C ILE A 186 -18.89 -3.45 -9.24
N ILE A 187 -19.92 -4.12 -8.71
CA ILE A 187 -20.57 -3.75 -7.45
C ILE A 187 -19.56 -3.76 -6.30
N LEU A 188 -18.77 -4.84 -6.18
CA LEU A 188 -17.73 -4.95 -5.16
C LEU A 188 -16.63 -3.90 -5.32
N LYS A 189 -16.25 -3.56 -6.55
CA LYS A 189 -15.32 -2.45 -6.83
C LYS A 189 -15.89 -1.11 -6.37
N CYS A 190 -17.18 -0.87 -6.58
CA CYS A 190 -17.86 0.32 -6.08
C CYS A 190 -17.87 0.35 -4.55
N PHE A 191 -18.15 -0.78 -3.89
CA PHE A 191 -18.12 -0.88 -2.42
C PHE A 191 -16.77 -0.48 -1.82
N LEU A 192 -15.66 -0.87 -2.45
CA LEU A 192 -14.32 -0.41 -2.04
C LEU A 192 -14.14 1.10 -2.21
N LYS A 193 -14.74 1.74 -3.21
CA LYS A 193 -14.61 3.19 -3.44
C LYS A 193 -15.39 4.01 -2.41
N ILE A 194 -16.44 3.44 -1.82
CA ILE A 194 -17.29 4.08 -0.80
C ILE A 194 -17.12 3.48 0.60
N ASN A 195 -16.11 2.62 0.80
CA ASN A 195 -15.77 1.98 2.07
C ASN A 195 -16.94 1.25 2.76
N ILE A 196 -17.72 0.47 2.01
CA ILE A 196 -18.76 -0.40 2.58
C ILE A 196 -18.15 -1.74 3.01
N HIS A 197 -18.49 -2.15 4.22
CA HIS A 197 -18.03 -3.40 4.84
C HIS A 197 -19.18 -4.29 5.32
N ASP A 198 -20.33 -4.22 4.65
CA ASP A 198 -21.51 -5.03 5.01
C ASP A 198 -21.34 -6.50 4.63
N ILE A 199 -21.07 -7.33 5.64
CA ILE A 199 -20.80 -8.76 5.51
C ILE A 199 -21.96 -9.52 4.87
N GLU A 200 -23.22 -9.17 5.18
CA GLU A 200 -24.37 -9.94 4.72
C GLU A 200 -24.51 -9.84 3.20
N ILE A 201 -24.41 -8.62 2.67
CA ILE A 201 -24.54 -8.37 1.23
C ILE A 201 -23.30 -8.85 0.49
N ILE A 202 -22.11 -8.66 1.07
CA ILE A 202 -20.87 -9.19 0.50
C ILE A 202 -20.96 -10.71 0.37
N ASN A 203 -21.38 -11.42 1.42
CA ASN A 203 -21.54 -12.87 1.36
C ASN A 203 -22.64 -13.29 0.38
N THR A 204 -23.74 -12.54 0.29
CA THR A 204 -24.80 -12.79 -0.71
C THR A 204 -24.24 -12.70 -2.13
N LEU A 205 -23.51 -11.63 -2.44
CA LEU A 205 -22.90 -11.39 -3.74
C LEU A 205 -21.84 -12.43 -4.08
N LEU A 206 -20.96 -12.79 -3.13
CA LEU A 206 -19.96 -13.83 -3.31
C LEU A 206 -20.62 -15.20 -3.52
N HIS A 207 -21.67 -15.53 -2.76
CA HIS A 207 -22.42 -16.76 -2.96
C HIS A 207 -23.00 -16.84 -4.39
N GLN A 208 -23.55 -15.74 -4.92
CA GLN A 208 -24.00 -15.71 -6.31
C GLN A 208 -22.84 -15.81 -7.30
N TYR A 209 -21.71 -15.14 -7.05
CA TYR A 209 -20.53 -15.19 -7.91
C TYR A 209 -19.98 -16.62 -8.05
N PHE A 210 -19.91 -17.35 -6.94
CA PHE A 210 -19.39 -18.72 -6.87
C PHE A 210 -20.47 -19.81 -7.07
N LYS A 211 -21.69 -19.43 -7.45
CA LYS A 211 -22.78 -20.39 -7.72
C LYS A 211 -22.42 -21.30 -8.90
N ARG A 212 -22.91 -22.55 -8.86
CA ARG A 212 -22.74 -23.51 -9.97
C ARG A 212 -23.23 -22.91 -11.30
N ASN A 213 -22.51 -23.22 -12.37
CA ASN A 213 -22.74 -22.76 -13.75
C ASN A 213 -22.46 -21.28 -14.04
N MET A 214 -21.99 -20.50 -13.06
CA MET A 214 -21.53 -19.14 -13.32
C MET A 214 -20.20 -19.15 -14.06
N LYS A 215 -20.13 -18.43 -15.20
CA LYS A 215 -18.88 -18.21 -15.93
C LYS A 215 -18.17 -17.00 -15.35
N PHE A 216 -16.92 -17.19 -14.94
CA PHE A 216 -16.10 -16.10 -14.41
C PHE A 216 -15.62 -15.22 -15.55
N SER A 217 -16.03 -13.95 -15.51
CA SER A 217 -15.56 -12.88 -16.39
C SER A 217 -14.17 -12.41 -16.00
N ILE A 218 -13.49 -11.73 -16.93
CA ILE A 218 -12.12 -11.25 -16.78
C ILE A 218 -12.10 -10.12 -15.73
N TYR A 219 -12.88 -9.06 -15.92
CA TYR A 219 -12.93 -7.93 -14.98
C TYR A 219 -13.69 -8.29 -13.70
N GLY A 220 -14.67 -9.19 -13.77
CA GLY A 220 -15.29 -9.76 -12.57
C GLY A 220 -14.27 -10.42 -11.67
N SER A 221 -13.43 -11.31 -12.22
CA SER A 221 -12.38 -12.00 -11.48
C SER A 221 -11.33 -11.04 -10.92
N LEU A 222 -10.91 -10.06 -11.72
CA LEU A 222 -9.96 -9.02 -11.30
C LEU A 222 -10.49 -8.23 -10.10
N TYR A 223 -11.75 -7.79 -10.14
CA TYR A 223 -12.34 -6.97 -9.09
C TYR A 223 -12.72 -7.76 -7.85
N VAL A 224 -13.15 -9.01 -7.98
CA VAL A 224 -13.33 -9.90 -6.83
C VAL A 224 -11.98 -10.16 -6.15
N LEU A 225 -10.91 -10.42 -6.90
CA LEU A 225 -9.57 -10.59 -6.33
C LEU A 225 -9.07 -9.32 -5.63
N ASN A 226 -9.30 -8.14 -6.23
CA ASN A 226 -9.03 -6.86 -5.58
C ASN A 226 -9.82 -6.71 -4.26
N PHE A 227 -11.07 -7.17 -4.23
CA PHE A 227 -11.90 -7.14 -3.03
C PHE A 227 -11.32 -8.03 -1.92
N PHE A 228 -10.91 -9.25 -2.23
CA PHE A 228 -10.14 -10.10 -1.31
C PHE A 228 -8.89 -9.39 -0.79
N SER A 229 -8.10 -8.80 -1.69
CA SER A 229 -6.86 -8.08 -1.37
C SER A 229 -7.06 -6.91 -0.40
N LYS A 230 -8.17 -6.16 -0.54
CA LYS A 230 -8.46 -4.98 0.29
C LYS A 230 -9.19 -5.28 1.58
N CYS A 231 -9.95 -6.37 1.64
CA CYS A 231 -10.72 -6.77 2.82
C CYS A 231 -10.37 -8.19 3.31
N PRO A 232 -9.08 -8.53 3.53
CA PRO A 232 -8.68 -9.88 3.91
C PRO A 232 -9.21 -10.26 5.29
N SER A 233 -9.25 -9.33 6.25
CA SER A 233 -9.78 -9.56 7.61
C SER A 233 -11.27 -9.87 7.62
N LEU A 234 -12.02 -9.40 6.63
CA LEU A 234 -13.46 -9.61 6.51
C LEU A 234 -13.77 -10.98 5.89
N LEU A 235 -12.94 -11.43 4.95
CA LEU A 235 -13.24 -12.56 4.08
C LEU A 235 -12.48 -13.83 4.43
N LEU A 236 -11.26 -13.70 4.98
CA LEU A 236 -10.43 -14.83 5.34
C LEU A 236 -10.47 -15.05 6.86
N PRO A 237 -10.57 -16.31 7.32
CA PRO A 237 -10.40 -17.55 6.55
C PRO A 237 -11.67 -18.12 5.89
N TYR A 238 -12.86 -17.55 6.15
CA TYR A 238 -14.16 -18.14 5.80
C TYR A 238 -14.33 -18.43 4.29
N ASN A 239 -13.82 -17.57 3.41
CA ASN A 239 -13.95 -17.68 1.96
C ASN A 239 -12.70 -18.28 1.28
N MET A 240 -11.90 -19.08 1.97
CA MET A 240 -10.63 -19.61 1.41
C MET A 240 -10.84 -20.51 0.19
N ASN A 241 -11.89 -21.34 0.17
CA ASN A 241 -12.19 -22.20 -0.99
C ASN A 241 -12.60 -21.37 -2.22
N ASN A 242 -13.36 -20.30 -2.00
CA ASN A 242 -13.74 -19.35 -3.04
C ASN A 242 -12.51 -18.65 -3.63
N LEU A 243 -11.57 -18.21 -2.78
CA LEU A 243 -10.30 -17.65 -3.23
C LEU A 243 -9.49 -18.66 -4.07
N LYS A 244 -9.38 -19.92 -3.63
CA LYS A 244 -8.68 -20.97 -4.38
C LYS A 244 -9.31 -21.21 -5.75
N LEU A 245 -10.64 -21.26 -5.81
CA LEU A 245 -11.38 -21.47 -7.05
C LEU A 245 -11.20 -20.28 -8.01
N LEU A 246 -11.25 -19.05 -7.50
CA LEU A 246 -10.98 -17.83 -8.27
C LEU A 246 -9.57 -17.83 -8.88
N CYS A 247 -8.55 -18.08 -8.06
CA CYS A 247 -7.17 -18.13 -8.54
C CYS A 247 -6.96 -19.27 -9.56
N SER A 248 -7.60 -20.43 -9.36
CA SER A 248 -7.54 -21.53 -10.32
C SER A 248 -8.14 -21.15 -11.68
N ASP A 249 -9.29 -20.48 -11.69
CA ASP A 249 -9.92 -19.99 -12.93
C ASP A 249 -9.07 -18.91 -13.62
N ILE A 250 -8.50 -17.97 -12.84
CA ILE A 250 -7.59 -16.95 -13.35
C ILE A 250 -6.38 -17.59 -14.05
N LEU A 251 -5.73 -18.60 -13.44
CA LEU A 251 -4.59 -19.28 -14.07
C LEU A 251 -4.99 -19.99 -15.36
N LYS A 252 -6.17 -20.64 -15.40
CA LYS A 252 -6.66 -21.31 -16.62
C LYS A 252 -6.89 -20.33 -17.78
N LYS A 253 -7.31 -19.10 -17.46
CA LYS A 253 -7.64 -18.05 -18.42
C LYS A 253 -6.57 -16.98 -18.54
N ILE A 254 -5.37 -17.19 -18.01
CA ILE A 254 -4.35 -16.13 -17.89
C ILE A 254 -4.01 -15.47 -19.23
N HIS A 255 -4.02 -16.25 -20.32
CA HIS A 255 -3.81 -15.81 -21.69
C HIS A 255 -4.90 -14.91 -22.27
N LEU A 256 -6.06 -14.84 -21.64
CA LEU A 256 -7.14 -13.93 -22.02
C LEU A 256 -7.01 -12.56 -21.34
N PHE A 257 -6.21 -12.45 -20.28
CA PHE A 257 -6.00 -11.18 -19.59
C PHE A 257 -4.99 -10.33 -20.36
N GLU A 258 -5.31 -9.04 -20.50
CA GLU A 258 -4.30 -8.07 -20.93
C GLU A 258 -3.11 -8.07 -19.96
N PHE A 259 -1.92 -7.88 -20.50
CA PHE A 259 -0.66 -7.87 -19.74
C PHE A 259 -0.71 -6.95 -18.49
N LYS A 260 -1.28 -5.76 -18.62
CA LYS A 260 -1.44 -4.82 -17.50
C LYS A 260 -2.26 -5.42 -16.35
N ASN A 261 -3.31 -6.18 -16.69
CA ASN A 261 -4.20 -6.81 -15.73
C ASN A 261 -3.53 -7.99 -15.04
N ILE A 262 -2.67 -8.76 -15.74
CA ILE A 262 -1.84 -9.80 -15.13
C ILE A 262 -0.92 -9.22 -14.06
N CYS A 263 -0.27 -8.08 -14.34
CA CYS A 263 0.58 -7.39 -13.37
C CYS A 263 -0.21 -6.93 -12.13
N ILE A 264 -1.41 -6.39 -12.36
CA ILE A 264 -2.32 -5.98 -11.27
C ILE A 264 -2.76 -7.19 -10.43
N ILE A 265 -3.08 -8.32 -11.07
CA ILE A 265 -3.41 -9.59 -10.39
C ILE A 265 -2.26 -10.03 -9.48
N CYS A 266 -1.01 -9.98 -9.96
CA CYS A 266 0.17 -10.26 -9.12
C CYS A 266 0.19 -9.37 -7.87
N ASN A 267 -0.01 -8.07 -8.04
CA ASN A 267 0.00 -7.14 -6.92
C ASN A 267 -1.13 -7.44 -5.90
N TYR A 268 -2.36 -7.67 -6.37
CA TYR A 268 -3.50 -8.01 -5.49
C TYR A 268 -3.30 -9.35 -4.78
N ALA A 269 -2.89 -10.39 -5.49
CA ALA A 269 -2.68 -11.70 -4.89
C ALA A 269 -1.52 -11.70 -3.88
N SER A 270 -0.42 -10.98 -4.17
CA SER A 270 0.70 -10.90 -3.23
C SER A 270 0.35 -10.25 -1.90
N SER A 271 -0.65 -9.37 -1.85
CA SER A 271 -1.12 -8.78 -0.58
C SER A 271 -1.92 -9.77 0.27
N LEU A 272 -2.33 -10.91 -0.30
CA LEU A 272 -2.99 -12.00 0.39
C LEU A 272 -2.00 -13.01 0.98
N TYR A 273 -0.70 -12.72 0.96
CA TYR A 273 0.35 -13.56 1.53
C TYR A 273 0.33 -13.52 3.06
N LEU A 274 -0.61 -14.28 3.64
CA LEU A 274 -0.83 -14.39 5.08
C LEU A 274 -0.32 -15.74 5.59
N PRO A 275 -0.06 -15.90 6.90
CA PRO A 275 0.40 -17.17 7.46
C PRO A 275 -0.51 -18.36 7.12
N THR A 276 -1.82 -18.14 6.97
CA THR A 276 -2.83 -19.17 6.69
C THR A 276 -2.82 -19.69 5.26
N ASN A 277 -2.28 -18.94 4.30
CA ASN A 277 -2.33 -19.25 2.86
C ASN A 277 -1.01 -18.97 2.12
N LYS A 278 0.09 -18.76 2.86
CA LYS A 278 1.43 -18.40 2.38
C LYS A 278 1.89 -19.24 1.18
N MET A 279 1.84 -20.57 1.31
CA MET A 279 2.31 -21.50 0.27
C MET A 279 1.44 -21.43 -0.98
N PHE A 280 0.13 -21.33 -0.81
CA PHE A 280 -0.81 -21.22 -1.93
C PHE A 280 -0.57 -19.95 -2.75
N ILE A 281 -0.44 -18.80 -2.08
CA ILE A 281 -0.20 -17.51 -2.75
C ILE A 281 1.19 -17.48 -3.40
N HIS A 282 2.21 -18.08 -2.76
CA HIS A 282 3.54 -18.24 -3.37
C HIS A 282 3.45 -18.97 -4.71
N ASN A 283 2.84 -20.16 -4.73
CA ASN A 283 2.70 -20.97 -5.94
C ASN A 283 1.86 -20.28 -7.02
N PHE A 284 0.83 -19.53 -6.62
CA PHE A 284 0.02 -18.75 -7.57
C PHE A 284 0.85 -17.65 -8.25
N ILE A 285 1.66 -16.90 -7.50
CA ILE A 285 2.55 -15.87 -8.06
C ILE A 285 3.64 -16.49 -8.93
N GLU A 286 4.22 -17.61 -8.50
CA GLU A 286 5.21 -18.36 -9.29
C GLU A 286 4.64 -18.77 -10.65
N ASN A 287 3.44 -19.34 -10.70
CA ASN A 287 2.79 -19.73 -11.95
C ASN A 287 2.57 -18.54 -12.90
N ILE A 288 2.15 -17.38 -12.35
CA ILE A 288 2.03 -16.17 -13.17
C ILE A 288 3.39 -15.72 -13.69
N CYS A 289 4.43 -15.71 -12.85
CA CYS A 289 5.76 -15.31 -13.28
C CYS A 289 6.32 -16.24 -14.36
N ASN A 290 6.11 -17.55 -14.24
CA ASN A 290 6.51 -18.54 -15.25
C ASN A 290 5.77 -18.33 -16.57
N TYR A 291 4.47 -18.02 -16.52
CA TYR A 291 3.71 -17.63 -17.72
C TYR A 291 4.29 -16.37 -18.38
N LEU A 292 4.58 -15.33 -17.60
CA LEU A 292 5.19 -14.08 -18.10
C LEU A 292 6.60 -14.30 -18.67
N LEU A 293 7.36 -15.25 -18.14
CA LEU A 293 8.67 -15.64 -18.66
C LEU A 293 8.56 -16.38 -20.00
N ASN A 294 7.53 -17.20 -20.18
CA ASN A 294 7.34 -18.01 -21.38
C ASN A 294 6.78 -17.21 -22.55
N GLU A 295 5.94 -16.20 -22.30
CA GLU A 295 5.42 -15.31 -23.34
C GLU A 295 6.45 -14.31 -23.92
N LYS A 296 7.73 -14.40 -23.53
CA LYS A 296 8.77 -13.43 -23.89
C LYS A 296 8.94 -13.23 -25.41
N LYS A 297 8.58 -12.04 -25.93
CA LYS A 297 9.52 -11.02 -26.50
C LYS A 297 8.85 -9.87 -27.27
N GLU A 298 7.61 -9.99 -27.74
CA GLU A 298 7.07 -9.00 -28.69
C GLU A 298 6.05 -7.99 -28.10
N HIS A 299 5.48 -8.27 -26.93
CA HIS A 299 4.39 -7.46 -26.37
C HIS A 299 4.55 -7.05 -24.90
N PHE A 300 5.77 -7.08 -24.34
CA PHE A 300 6.00 -6.51 -23.01
C PHE A 300 5.89 -4.99 -23.07
N SER A 301 4.66 -4.46 -22.97
CA SER A 301 4.40 -3.04 -22.80
C SER A 301 4.75 -2.66 -21.36
N SER A 302 6.05 -2.47 -21.10
CA SER A 302 6.68 -2.19 -19.82
C SER A 302 6.31 -0.82 -19.27
N SER A 303 5.06 -0.64 -18.84
CA SER A 303 4.76 0.49 -17.97
C SER A 303 5.53 0.35 -16.65
N ALA A 304 5.95 1.48 -16.07
CA ALA A 304 6.60 1.50 -14.76
C ALA A 304 5.75 0.78 -13.69
N ASP A 305 4.42 0.93 -13.74
CA ASP A 305 3.48 0.25 -12.86
C ASP A 305 3.53 -1.27 -13.01
N SER A 306 3.54 -1.78 -14.25
CA SER A 306 3.62 -3.22 -14.52
C SER A 306 4.89 -3.83 -13.91
N ILE A 307 6.05 -3.22 -14.17
CA ILE A 307 7.34 -3.70 -13.65
C ILE A 307 7.34 -3.63 -12.12
N HIS A 308 6.91 -2.50 -11.56
CA HIS A 308 6.82 -2.31 -10.12
C HIS A 308 5.94 -3.36 -9.45
N TYR A 309 4.76 -3.64 -10.01
CA TYR A 309 3.81 -4.61 -9.46
C TYR A 309 4.38 -6.03 -9.42
N ILE A 310 5.08 -6.47 -10.48
CA ILE A 310 5.71 -7.80 -10.49
C ILE A 310 6.84 -7.86 -9.46
N CYS A 311 7.78 -6.92 -9.49
CA CYS A 311 8.91 -6.88 -8.53
C CYS A 311 8.42 -6.90 -7.08
N ASN A 312 7.42 -6.07 -6.78
CA ASN A 312 6.86 -5.93 -5.43
C ASN A 312 6.08 -7.20 -5.02
N ALA A 313 5.33 -7.80 -5.93
CA ALA A 313 4.63 -9.06 -5.68
C ALA A 313 5.61 -10.19 -5.36
N CYS A 314 6.64 -10.39 -6.19
CA CYS A 314 7.70 -11.37 -5.98
C CYS A 314 8.41 -11.16 -4.63
N ALA A 315 8.74 -9.90 -4.30
CA ALA A 315 9.42 -9.57 -3.05
C ALA A 315 8.57 -9.86 -1.80
N ARG A 316 7.26 -9.59 -1.86
CA ARG A 316 6.34 -9.89 -0.73
C ARG A 316 6.19 -11.38 -0.48
N VAL A 317 6.13 -12.19 -1.55
CA VAL A 317 5.91 -13.65 -1.42
C VAL A 317 7.20 -14.46 -1.31
N HIS A 318 8.35 -13.80 -1.24
CA HIS A 318 9.67 -14.41 -1.22
C HIS A 318 9.98 -15.29 -2.45
N PHE A 319 9.51 -14.89 -3.63
CA PHE A 319 9.83 -15.55 -4.90
C PHE A 319 10.96 -14.80 -5.60
N PHE A 320 12.19 -15.30 -5.49
CA PHE A 320 13.41 -14.62 -5.96
C PHE A 320 14.06 -15.35 -7.14
N ASN A 321 13.30 -15.58 -8.20
CA ASN A 321 13.80 -16.20 -9.42
C ASN A 321 14.70 -15.21 -10.20
N LYS A 322 15.96 -15.58 -10.48
CA LYS A 322 16.91 -14.70 -11.17
C LYS A 322 16.51 -14.37 -12.61
N GLU A 323 15.83 -15.26 -13.33
CA GLU A 323 15.48 -15.04 -14.73
C GLU A 323 14.44 -13.93 -14.91
N ILE A 324 13.42 -13.88 -14.06
CA ILE A 324 12.41 -12.81 -14.10
C ILE A 324 12.99 -11.49 -13.64
N PHE A 325 13.82 -11.48 -12.58
CA PHE A 325 14.46 -10.25 -12.13
C PHE A 325 15.51 -9.71 -13.12
N ASN A 326 16.27 -10.57 -13.80
CA ASN A 326 17.15 -10.13 -14.87
C ASN A 326 16.39 -9.53 -16.06
N PHE A 327 15.25 -10.12 -16.41
CA PHE A 327 14.39 -9.57 -17.44
C PHE A 327 13.80 -8.21 -17.02
N LEU A 328 13.30 -8.09 -15.80
CA LEU A 328 12.77 -6.83 -15.27
C LEU A 328 13.85 -5.76 -15.12
N LYS A 329 15.10 -6.14 -14.78
CA LYS A 329 16.25 -5.23 -14.73
C LYS A 329 16.43 -4.52 -16.07
N ILE A 330 16.46 -5.28 -17.18
CA ILE A 330 16.62 -4.72 -18.53
C ILE A 330 15.49 -3.74 -18.84
N GLU A 331 14.26 -4.06 -18.46
CA GLU A 331 13.10 -3.19 -18.70
C GLU A 331 13.10 -1.95 -17.81
N ILE A 332 13.62 -2.05 -16.57
CA ILE A 332 13.84 -0.89 -15.70
C ILE A 332 14.88 0.03 -16.33
N GLU A 333 16.02 -0.50 -16.79
CA GLU A 333 17.10 0.27 -17.41
C GLU A 333 16.62 1.05 -18.64
N LYS A 334 15.73 0.47 -19.46
CA LYS A 334 15.12 1.15 -20.61
C LYS A 334 14.16 2.27 -20.24
N ASN A 335 13.38 2.10 -19.18
CA ASN A 335 12.23 2.96 -18.84
C ASN A 335 12.40 3.73 -17.52
N ILE A 336 13.61 3.82 -16.98
CA ILE A 336 13.91 4.33 -15.64
C ILE A 336 13.32 5.73 -15.37
N SER A 337 13.29 6.59 -16.38
CA SER A 337 12.76 7.96 -16.28
C SER A 337 11.25 8.03 -15.99
N SER A 338 10.50 6.98 -16.36
CA SER A 338 9.04 6.91 -16.17
C SER A 338 8.62 6.55 -14.75
N PHE A 339 9.53 6.03 -13.92
CA PHE A 339 9.21 5.59 -12.57
C PHE A 339 9.02 6.75 -11.59
N SER A 340 8.02 6.64 -10.73
CA SER A 340 7.83 7.54 -9.58
C SER A 340 8.86 7.25 -8.48
N LEU A 341 9.04 8.19 -7.54
CA LEU A 341 9.94 7.97 -6.41
C LEU A 341 9.52 6.74 -5.57
N ASP A 342 8.23 6.58 -5.28
CA ASP A 342 7.69 5.41 -4.56
C ASP A 342 8.06 4.09 -5.26
N GLN A 343 7.97 4.05 -6.59
CA GLN A 343 8.29 2.86 -7.35
C GLN A 343 9.79 2.59 -7.32
N LEU A 344 10.66 3.59 -7.49
CA LEU A 344 12.12 3.45 -7.41
C LEU A 344 12.57 2.92 -6.04
N VAL A 345 12.02 3.48 -4.95
CA VAL A 345 12.28 3.00 -3.58
C VAL A 345 11.83 1.56 -3.41
N SER A 346 10.65 1.21 -3.94
CA SER A 346 10.15 -0.16 -3.88
C SER A 346 10.99 -1.13 -4.71
N LEU A 347 11.56 -0.70 -5.84
CA LEU A 347 12.48 -1.52 -6.64
C LEU A 347 13.76 -1.79 -5.84
N CYS A 348 14.34 -0.77 -5.18
CA CYS A 348 15.50 -0.96 -4.31
C CYS A 348 15.23 -2.03 -3.24
N ASN A 349 14.08 -1.96 -2.55
CA ASN A 349 13.70 -2.94 -1.53
C ASN A 349 13.42 -4.34 -2.10
N ALA A 350 12.92 -4.45 -3.33
CA ALA A 350 12.69 -5.73 -3.98
C ALA A 350 14.02 -6.40 -4.37
N TYR A 351 14.92 -5.67 -5.02
CA TYR A 351 16.22 -6.19 -5.43
C TYR A 351 17.17 -6.43 -4.25
N SER A 352 17.04 -5.69 -3.14
CA SER A 352 17.88 -5.91 -1.95
C SER A 352 17.64 -7.27 -1.29
N LYS A 353 16.57 -7.99 -1.65
CA LYS A 353 16.31 -9.36 -1.15
C LYS A 353 17.30 -10.39 -1.69
N PHE A 354 17.99 -10.08 -2.78
CA PHE A 354 19.13 -10.88 -3.26
C PHE A 354 20.41 -10.67 -2.45
N LYS A 355 20.35 -9.86 -1.39
CA LYS A 355 21.48 -9.49 -0.51
C LYS A 355 22.58 -8.80 -1.34
N ASN A 356 23.84 -9.20 -1.18
CA ASN A 356 24.99 -8.57 -1.83
C ASN A 356 24.74 -8.35 -3.34
N ALA A 357 24.69 -7.07 -3.74
CA ALA A 357 24.32 -6.66 -5.09
C ALA A 357 25.40 -6.97 -6.13
N GLU A 358 26.67 -7.01 -5.73
CA GLU A 358 27.77 -7.38 -6.60
C GLU A 358 27.68 -8.87 -6.94
N GLN A 359 27.57 -9.74 -5.93
CA GLN A 359 27.43 -11.19 -6.11
C GLN A 359 26.15 -11.58 -6.86
N SER A 360 25.09 -10.77 -6.76
CA SER A 360 23.83 -10.99 -7.47
C SER A 360 23.74 -10.32 -8.83
N ASN A 361 24.79 -9.62 -9.30
CA ASN A 361 24.85 -8.89 -10.57
C ASN A 361 23.82 -7.74 -10.71
N TYR A 362 23.46 -7.12 -9.58
CA TYR A 362 22.53 -5.99 -9.50
C TYR A 362 23.18 -4.67 -9.07
N LEU A 363 24.50 -4.63 -8.85
CA LEU A 363 25.21 -3.40 -8.48
C LEU A 363 24.94 -2.25 -9.45
N SER A 364 25.03 -2.49 -10.77
CA SER A 364 24.76 -1.45 -11.79
C SER A 364 23.34 -0.88 -11.69
N LEU A 365 22.36 -1.73 -11.38
CA LEU A 365 20.97 -1.32 -11.22
C LEU A 365 20.80 -0.44 -9.97
N PHE A 366 21.44 -0.79 -8.85
CA PHE A 366 21.38 0.02 -7.64
C PHE A 366 21.98 1.42 -7.83
N LEU A 367 23.08 1.54 -8.56
CA LEU A 367 23.67 2.84 -8.91
C LEU A 367 22.71 3.67 -9.76
N LEU A 368 22.13 3.07 -10.81
CA LEU A 368 21.15 3.73 -11.66
C LEU A 368 19.91 4.20 -10.88
N LEU A 369 19.38 3.33 -10.01
CA LEU A 369 18.24 3.67 -9.15
C LEU A 369 18.59 4.83 -8.20
N ALA A 370 19.79 4.79 -7.58
CA ALA A 370 20.25 5.83 -6.68
C ALA A 370 20.30 7.20 -7.38
N ASP A 371 20.88 7.30 -8.57
CA ASP A 371 20.98 8.56 -9.31
C ASP A 371 19.59 9.15 -9.61
N HIS A 372 18.64 8.32 -10.03
CA HIS A 372 17.27 8.76 -10.28
C HIS A 372 16.51 9.16 -8.99
N ILE A 373 16.77 8.48 -7.88
CA ILE A 373 16.21 8.85 -6.56
C ILE A 373 16.79 10.18 -6.09
N ILE A 374 18.10 10.38 -6.24
CA ILE A 374 18.80 11.62 -5.88
C ILE A 374 18.22 12.81 -6.65
N ASN A 375 17.96 12.65 -7.95
CA ASN A 375 17.32 13.68 -8.76
C ASN A 375 15.87 14.00 -8.34
N LYS A 376 15.23 13.12 -7.56
CA LYS A 376 13.87 13.28 -7.02
C LYS A 376 13.85 13.48 -5.50
N SER A 377 14.99 13.81 -4.89
CA SER A 377 15.14 13.93 -3.43
C SER A 377 14.17 14.93 -2.78
N TYR A 378 13.76 15.96 -3.52
CA TYR A 378 12.78 16.95 -3.08
C TYR A 378 11.38 16.38 -2.76
N GLN A 379 11.09 15.12 -3.11
CA GLN A 379 9.84 14.41 -2.79
C GLN A 379 10.02 13.35 -1.69
N ILE A 380 11.22 13.25 -1.09
CA ILE A 380 11.54 12.17 -0.15
C ILE A 380 10.74 12.32 1.14
N THR A 381 10.40 11.19 1.76
CA THR A 381 9.64 11.14 3.01
C THR A 381 10.43 10.31 4.02
N THR A 382 10.12 10.42 5.32
CA THR A 382 10.76 9.58 6.37
C THR A 382 10.68 8.08 6.07
N ARG A 383 9.57 7.62 5.47
CA ARG A 383 9.43 6.25 5.00
C ARG A 383 10.41 5.92 3.87
N HIS A 384 10.59 6.82 2.90
CA HIS A 384 11.58 6.62 1.83
C HIS A 384 12.98 6.51 2.41
N LEU A 385 13.36 7.40 3.32
CA LEU A 385 14.67 7.43 3.96
C LEU A 385 14.99 6.09 4.64
N SER A 386 14.08 5.57 5.46
CA SER A 386 14.30 4.32 6.19
C SER A 386 14.35 3.10 5.27
N VAL A 387 13.47 3.05 4.26
CA VAL A 387 13.43 1.94 3.29
C VAL A 387 14.68 1.93 2.42
N LEU A 388 15.15 3.10 1.95
CA LEU A 388 16.36 3.21 1.14
C LEU A 388 17.59 2.80 1.93
N ALA A 389 17.80 3.35 3.13
CA ALA A 389 18.94 2.99 3.97
C ALA A 389 18.98 1.47 4.21
N ASN A 390 17.84 0.87 4.57
CA ASN A 390 17.76 -0.56 4.81
C ASN A 390 17.96 -1.41 3.54
N SER A 391 17.46 -0.95 2.38
CA SER A 391 17.64 -1.65 1.10
C SER A 391 19.10 -1.64 0.66
N PHE A 392 19.77 -0.49 0.72
CA PHE A 392 21.19 -0.35 0.37
C PHE A 392 22.11 -1.10 1.35
N ASN A 393 21.77 -1.09 2.65
CA ASN A 393 22.45 -1.94 3.62
C ASN A 393 22.32 -3.43 3.30
N ASN A 394 21.10 -3.91 3.03
CA ASN A 394 20.88 -5.31 2.64
C ASN A 394 21.60 -5.68 1.33
N ALA A 395 21.71 -4.71 0.43
CA ALA A 395 22.45 -4.84 -0.82
C ALA A 395 23.98 -4.80 -0.65
N CYS A 396 24.47 -4.48 0.56
CA CYS A 396 25.88 -4.22 0.86
C CYS A 396 26.49 -3.08 0.03
N ILE A 397 25.73 -2.00 -0.20
CA ILE A 397 26.17 -0.84 -1.00
C ILE A 397 26.15 0.44 -0.17
N LEU A 398 27.32 1.04 0.05
CA LEU A 398 27.43 2.40 0.56
C LEU A 398 27.45 3.39 -0.61
N HIS A 399 26.28 3.89 -1.01
CA HIS A 399 26.20 4.98 -2.00
C HIS A 399 26.31 6.33 -1.30
N GLU A 400 27.53 6.88 -1.20
CA GLU A 400 27.86 8.05 -0.38
C GLU A 400 26.90 9.23 -0.57
N LYS A 401 26.65 9.66 -1.81
CA LYS A 401 25.77 10.79 -2.10
C LYS A 401 24.31 10.56 -1.67
N LEU A 402 23.84 9.31 -1.74
CA LEU A 402 22.50 8.95 -1.32
C LEU A 402 22.42 8.96 0.20
N PHE A 403 23.41 8.37 0.89
CA PHE A 403 23.47 8.39 2.35
C PHE A 403 23.67 9.80 2.93
N TYR A 404 24.36 10.68 2.21
CA TYR A 404 24.41 12.11 2.53
C TYR A 404 23.01 12.74 2.50
N ILE A 405 22.24 12.55 1.42
CA ILE A 405 20.85 13.02 1.35
C ILE A 405 19.99 12.41 2.44
N ILE A 406 20.15 11.11 2.74
CA ILE A 406 19.42 10.47 3.82
C ILE A 406 19.75 11.10 5.18
N THR A 407 21.02 11.46 5.39
CA THR A 407 21.48 12.12 6.61
C THR A 407 20.83 13.50 6.75
N GLU A 408 20.96 14.36 5.74
CA GLU A 408 20.45 15.74 5.77
C GLU A 408 18.93 15.78 5.93
N GLU A 409 18.20 15.05 5.07
CA GLU A 409 16.73 15.01 5.13
C GLU A 409 16.23 14.27 6.38
N GLY A 410 17.00 13.30 6.88
CA GLY A 410 16.71 12.62 8.14
C GLY A 410 16.78 13.55 9.33
N LEU A 411 17.77 14.46 9.36
CA LEU A 411 17.88 15.47 10.41
C LEU A 411 16.71 16.48 10.33
N ASN A 412 16.36 16.93 9.12
CA ASN A 412 15.21 17.83 8.89
C ASN A 412 13.88 17.24 9.37
N HIS A 413 13.73 15.92 9.29
CA HIS A 413 12.51 15.20 9.64
C HIS A 413 12.62 14.36 10.90
N ILE A 414 13.60 14.63 11.78
CA ILE A 414 13.92 13.79 12.94
C ILE A 414 12.71 13.53 13.86
N ASN A 415 11.81 14.52 13.99
CA ASN A 415 10.60 14.44 14.82
C ASN A 415 9.42 13.75 14.13
N SER A 416 9.53 13.42 12.84
CA SER A 416 8.46 12.82 12.03
C SER A 416 8.62 11.32 11.82
N PHE A 417 9.72 10.73 12.30
CA PHE A 417 9.95 9.29 12.19
C PHE A 417 9.03 8.49 13.10
N GLN A 418 8.52 7.40 12.55
CA GLN A 418 7.81 6.36 13.29
C GLN A 418 8.81 5.38 13.91
N PRO A 419 8.46 4.67 15.00
CA PRO A 419 9.36 3.75 15.69
C PRO A 419 10.07 2.78 14.74
N GLN A 420 9.33 2.04 13.91
CA GLN A 420 9.88 1.07 12.96
C GLN A 420 10.93 1.68 12.00
N GLN A 421 10.72 2.94 11.60
CA GLN A 421 11.63 3.63 10.67
C GLN A 421 12.97 3.96 11.33
N LEU A 422 12.97 4.32 12.62
CA LEU A 422 14.18 4.56 13.39
C LEU A 422 15.03 3.29 13.49
N VAL A 423 14.39 2.15 13.80
CA VAL A 423 15.07 0.85 13.89
C VAL A 423 15.73 0.48 12.57
N MET A 424 15.03 0.67 11.45
CA MET A 424 15.57 0.43 10.11
C MET A 424 16.79 1.31 9.81
N LEU A 425 16.73 2.61 10.16
CA LEU A 425 17.85 3.54 9.95
C LEU A 425 19.05 3.18 10.83
N ILE A 426 18.84 2.97 12.13
CA ILE A 426 19.89 2.58 13.08
C ILE A 426 20.59 1.32 12.59
N HIS A 427 19.81 0.28 12.28
CA HIS A 427 20.33 -0.99 11.80
C HIS A 427 21.14 -0.83 10.50
N ALA A 428 20.64 -0.03 9.56
CA ALA A 428 21.32 0.23 8.30
C ALA A 428 22.65 0.99 8.48
N TYR A 429 22.63 2.09 9.24
CA TYR A 429 23.80 2.94 9.44
C TYR A 429 24.92 2.21 10.18
N VAL A 430 24.57 1.44 11.21
CA VAL A 430 25.56 0.66 11.96
C VAL A 430 26.20 -0.42 11.08
N ASN A 431 25.39 -1.22 10.38
CA ASN A 431 25.91 -2.33 9.57
C ASN A 431 26.74 -1.87 8.38
N ILE A 432 26.43 -0.71 7.81
CA ILE A 432 27.16 -0.17 6.66
C ILE A 432 28.41 0.63 7.06
N GLY A 433 28.66 0.78 8.37
CA GLY A 433 29.87 1.42 8.91
C GLY A 433 29.77 2.93 9.17
N LEU A 434 28.57 3.52 9.11
CA LEU A 434 28.34 4.96 9.34
C LEU A 434 28.13 5.29 10.84
N ILE A 435 29.01 4.75 11.69
CA ILE A 435 28.87 4.78 13.15
C ILE A 435 29.05 6.19 13.74
N ASN A 436 29.86 7.04 13.10
CA ASN A 436 30.12 8.41 13.53
C ASN A 436 29.22 9.45 12.84
N ASN A 437 28.13 9.00 12.19
CA ASN A 437 27.24 9.90 11.47
C ASN A 437 26.33 10.69 12.42
N LYS A 438 26.18 12.00 12.17
CA LYS A 438 25.37 12.90 13.01
C LYS A 438 23.91 12.48 13.15
N LEU A 439 23.30 11.92 12.10
CA LEU A 439 21.94 11.41 12.17
C LEU A 439 21.84 10.25 13.17
N LEU A 440 22.84 9.36 13.20
CA LEU A 440 22.83 8.17 14.05
C LEU A 440 22.67 8.52 15.54
N CYS A 441 23.37 9.56 16.02
CA CYS A 441 23.22 10.02 17.40
C CYS A 441 21.78 10.43 17.74
N HIS A 442 21.15 11.23 16.87
CA HIS A 442 19.78 11.73 17.10
C HIS A 442 18.73 10.62 17.02
N ILE A 443 18.89 9.66 16.10
CA ILE A 443 17.91 8.57 15.97
C ILE A 443 18.01 7.57 17.13
N TRP A 444 19.17 7.39 17.77
CA TRP A 444 19.28 6.62 19.01
C TRP A 444 18.50 7.25 20.16
N GLU A 445 18.62 8.57 20.34
CA GLU A 445 17.84 9.31 21.35
C GLU A 445 16.34 9.19 21.11
N LYS A 446 15.90 9.30 19.85
CA LYS A 446 14.50 9.07 19.48
C LYS A 446 14.06 7.63 19.73
N ALA A 447 14.89 6.64 19.39
CA ALA A 447 14.57 5.25 19.65
C ALA A 447 14.44 4.96 21.15
N TYR A 448 15.25 5.59 22.00
CA TYR A 448 15.10 5.50 23.46
C TYR A 448 13.71 5.97 23.96
N GLN A 449 13.18 7.03 23.36
CA GLN A 449 11.86 7.58 23.70
C GLN A 449 10.75 6.56 23.37
N PHE A 450 10.86 5.88 22.23
CA PHE A 450 9.88 4.90 21.74
C PHE A 450 10.10 3.48 22.25
N ILE A 451 11.00 3.25 23.22
CA ILE A 451 11.44 1.89 23.58
C ILE A 451 10.29 0.94 23.98
N ASN A 452 9.24 1.49 24.60
CA ASN A 452 8.08 0.72 25.06
C ASN A 452 7.04 0.47 23.95
N GLU A 453 7.18 1.11 22.79
CA GLU A 453 6.28 0.96 21.64
C GLU A 453 6.78 -0.10 20.65
N TYR A 454 8.04 -0.54 20.77
CA TYR A 454 8.63 -1.53 19.88
C TYR A 454 8.08 -2.94 20.11
N THR A 455 7.92 -3.64 19.01
CA THR A 455 7.73 -5.09 18.99
C THR A 455 9.02 -5.81 19.40
N LEU A 456 8.90 -7.08 19.82
CA LEU A 456 10.07 -7.90 20.17
C LEU A 456 11.08 -8.03 19.01
N GLN A 457 10.59 -8.06 17.77
CA GLN A 457 11.47 -8.09 16.60
C GLN A 457 12.29 -6.80 16.46
N GLU A 458 11.67 -5.65 16.66
CA GLU A 458 12.33 -4.35 16.61
C GLU A 458 13.34 -4.18 17.75
N LEU A 459 12.98 -4.61 18.97
CA LEU A 459 13.89 -4.63 20.11
C LEU A 459 15.12 -5.53 19.85
N SER A 460 14.91 -6.70 19.22
CA SER A 460 16.02 -7.58 18.83
C SER A 460 16.95 -6.93 17.80
N MET A 461 16.40 -6.21 16.81
CA MET A 461 17.20 -5.46 15.84
C MET A 461 17.99 -4.32 16.50
N LEU A 462 17.41 -3.62 17.48
CA LEU A 462 18.09 -2.57 18.24
C LEU A 462 19.23 -3.15 19.09
N ILE A 463 19.04 -4.28 19.77
CA ILE A 463 20.14 -4.96 20.49
C ILE A 463 21.26 -5.31 19.52
N GLN A 464 20.94 -5.91 18.38
CA GLN A 464 21.94 -6.31 17.39
C GLN A 464 22.72 -5.12 16.84
N ALA A 465 22.04 -3.99 16.61
CA ALA A 465 22.70 -2.76 16.18
C ALA A 465 23.56 -2.16 17.31
N TYR A 466 23.09 -2.18 18.55
CA TYR A 466 23.82 -1.67 19.70
C TYR A 466 25.15 -2.40 19.92
N THR A 467 25.15 -3.73 19.86
CA THR A 467 26.39 -4.53 20.02
C THR A 467 27.43 -4.28 18.93
N LYS A 468 27.02 -3.70 17.80
CA LYS A 468 27.90 -3.34 16.68
C LYS A 468 28.24 -1.85 16.61
N SER A 469 27.52 -0.97 17.30
CA SER A 469 27.62 0.47 17.12
C SER A 469 28.78 1.11 17.85
N SER A 470 29.55 0.38 18.69
CA SER A 470 30.60 0.92 19.57
C SER A 470 30.17 2.10 20.47
N GLN A 471 28.88 2.44 20.49
CA GLN A 471 28.31 3.51 21.30
C GLN A 471 27.90 2.91 22.64
N HIS A 472 28.52 3.39 23.72
CA HIS A 472 28.19 2.99 25.08
C HIS A 472 27.09 3.92 25.61
N MET A 473 25.84 3.43 25.60
CA MET A 473 24.67 4.14 26.13
C MET A 473 23.98 3.25 27.17
N ASP A 474 24.56 3.18 28.37
CA ASP A 474 24.12 2.25 29.42
C ASP A 474 22.64 2.41 29.79
N SER A 475 22.13 3.64 29.81
CA SER A 475 20.72 3.92 30.07
C SER A 475 19.81 3.32 29.00
N PHE A 476 20.20 3.41 27.72
CA PHE A 476 19.47 2.79 26.61
C PHE A 476 19.51 1.26 26.72
N PHE A 477 20.70 0.69 26.92
CA PHE A 477 20.88 -0.76 27.01
C PHE A 477 20.10 -1.37 28.17
N ASN A 478 20.17 -0.77 29.37
CA ASN A 478 19.45 -1.23 30.54
C ASN A 478 17.94 -1.20 30.32
N LYS A 479 17.41 -0.11 29.73
CA LYS A 479 15.98 0.02 29.43
C LYS A 479 15.54 -1.00 28.37
N LEU A 480 16.32 -1.19 27.31
CA LEU A 480 16.08 -2.18 26.26
C LEU A 480 16.01 -3.60 26.83
N CYS A 481 17.00 -4.00 27.64
CA CYS A 481 17.03 -5.30 28.31
C CYS A 481 15.84 -5.49 29.25
N HIS A 482 15.49 -4.46 30.03
CA HIS A 482 14.32 -4.49 30.90
C HIS A 482 13.02 -4.67 30.10
N THR A 483 12.81 -3.91 29.03
CA THR A 483 11.62 -4.02 28.17
C THR A 483 11.49 -5.43 27.57
N ILE A 484 12.60 -6.01 27.08
CA ILE A 484 12.59 -7.39 26.55
C ILE A 484 12.26 -8.41 27.65
N TYR A 485 12.86 -8.25 28.84
CA TYR A 485 12.57 -9.10 29.99
C TYR A 485 11.07 -9.07 30.34
N ILE A 486 10.46 -7.88 30.41
CA ILE A 486 9.02 -7.73 30.65
C ILE A 486 8.22 -8.45 29.56
N PHE A 487 8.55 -8.25 28.28
CA PHE A 487 7.88 -8.96 27.18
C PHE A 487 7.92 -10.48 27.33
N ILE A 488 9.08 -11.04 27.71
CA ILE A 488 9.27 -12.48 27.89
C ILE A 488 8.43 -12.97 29.07
N ILE A 489 8.51 -12.32 30.23
CA ILE A 489 7.79 -12.77 31.43
C ILE A 489 6.29 -12.61 31.29
N THR A 490 5.80 -11.52 30.70
CA THR A 490 4.36 -11.34 30.45
C THR A 490 3.82 -12.45 29.55
N LYS A 491 4.61 -12.93 28.58
CA LYS A 491 4.20 -14.03 27.69
C LYS A 491 4.38 -15.41 28.32
N TYR A 492 5.31 -15.56 29.25
CA TYR A 492 5.67 -16.82 29.92
C TYR A 492 5.77 -16.62 31.44
N PRO A 493 4.63 -16.49 32.16
CA PRO A 493 4.62 -16.12 33.58
C PRO A 493 5.34 -17.12 34.50
N PHE A 494 5.39 -18.40 34.13
CA PHE A 494 6.11 -19.45 34.87
C PHE A 494 7.62 -19.18 35.00
N LEU A 495 8.20 -18.32 34.16
CA LEU A 495 9.60 -17.88 34.29
C LEU A 495 9.82 -16.98 35.50
N GLN A 496 8.79 -16.27 35.96
CA GLN A 496 8.85 -15.44 37.17
C GLN A 496 8.75 -16.29 38.44
N GLU A 497 7.86 -17.29 38.43
CA GLU A 497 7.62 -18.20 39.56
C GLU A 497 8.87 -19.03 39.91
N LYS A 498 9.62 -19.53 38.90
CA LYS A 498 10.89 -20.22 39.13
C LYS A 498 11.94 -19.35 39.82
N ARG A 499 11.97 -18.04 39.55
CA ARG A 499 12.95 -17.13 40.18
C ARG A 499 12.60 -16.83 41.62
N ILE A 500 11.30 -16.71 41.92
CA ILE A 500 10.82 -16.56 43.30
C ILE A 500 11.14 -17.83 44.09
N ASN A 501 10.86 -19.01 43.55
CA ASN A 501 11.15 -20.28 44.22
C ASN A 501 12.66 -20.54 44.38
N ASN A 502 13.51 -20.21 43.39
CA ASN A 502 14.96 -20.33 43.54
C ASN A 502 15.52 -19.35 44.58
N ASN A 503 15.01 -18.12 44.66
CA ASN A 503 15.42 -17.17 45.71
C ASN A 503 14.98 -17.65 47.11
N TYR A 504 13.83 -18.33 47.23
CA TYR A 504 13.42 -18.96 48.49
C TYR A 504 14.29 -20.19 48.83
N GLU A 505 14.72 -20.99 47.85
CA GLU A 505 15.63 -22.12 48.07
C GLU A 505 17.07 -21.69 48.38
N GLU A 506 17.57 -20.59 47.80
CA GLU A 506 18.88 -20.01 48.15
C GLU A 506 18.86 -19.35 49.53
N ASN A 507 17.79 -18.64 49.89
CA ASN A 507 17.64 -18.09 51.24
C ASN A 507 17.44 -19.19 52.29
N ALA A 508 16.71 -20.26 51.97
CA ALA A 508 16.57 -21.42 52.85
C ALA A 508 17.86 -22.24 53.01
N LYS A 509 18.79 -22.18 52.05
CA LYS A 509 20.13 -22.77 52.19
C LYS A 509 21.09 -21.89 52.97
N GLY A 510 20.97 -20.56 52.87
CA GLY A 510 21.72 -19.60 53.71
C GLY A 510 21.35 -19.67 55.20
N ASP A 511 20.11 -20.05 55.51
CA ASP A 511 19.62 -20.18 56.90
C ASP A 511 19.94 -21.56 57.54
N ILE A 512 20.41 -22.55 56.77
CA ILE A 512 20.79 -23.88 57.29
C ILE A 512 22.30 -24.00 57.57
N GLU A 513 23.15 -23.15 56.98
CA GLU A 513 24.60 -23.17 57.21
C GLU A 513 25.07 -22.37 58.46
N ASN A 514 24.19 -21.61 59.11
CA ASN A 514 24.56 -20.83 60.30
C ASN A 514 24.31 -21.52 61.66
N ASP A 515 23.72 -22.72 61.70
CA ASP A 515 23.42 -23.44 62.94
C ASP A 515 24.37 -24.63 63.24
N TYR A 516 25.44 -24.82 62.45
CA TYR A 516 26.42 -25.90 62.66
C TYR A 516 27.88 -25.44 62.55
N MET A 517 28.29 -24.38 63.24
CA MET A 517 29.71 -24.15 63.57
C MET A 517 29.87 -23.33 64.85
N GLU A 518 29.53 -23.93 66.00
CA GLU A 518 30.20 -23.61 67.26
C GLU A 518 30.78 -24.90 67.86
N ASN A 519 32.07 -24.83 68.20
CA ASN A 519 32.93 -25.87 68.75
C ASN A 519 33.63 -26.78 67.74
N ASN A 520 34.78 -26.33 67.23
CA ASN A 520 36.05 -26.90 67.69
C ASN A 520 37.27 -26.07 67.26
N CYS A 521 38.08 -25.82 68.28
CA CYS A 521 39.40 -25.23 68.30
C CYS A 521 40.44 -25.91 67.38
N VAL A 522 41.36 -25.06 66.89
CA VAL A 522 42.83 -25.25 66.79
C VAL A 522 43.43 -25.72 65.45
N ASP A 523 44.45 -24.92 65.06
CA ASP A 523 45.63 -25.17 64.22
C ASP A 523 45.65 -24.86 62.70
N ASN A 524 46.29 -23.70 62.42
CA ASN A 524 47.50 -23.56 61.58
C ASN A 524 47.61 -24.36 60.25
N LYS A 525 47.53 -23.65 59.11
CA LYS A 525 48.68 -23.39 58.20
C LYS A 525 48.25 -22.80 56.84
N TYR A 526 49.06 -21.84 56.40
CA TYR A 526 49.36 -21.37 55.04
C TYR A 526 48.93 -22.26 53.84
N ILE A 527 48.49 -21.61 52.75
CA ILE A 527 48.99 -21.67 51.34
C ILE A 527 47.91 -20.98 50.45
N ASP A 528 48.12 -19.77 49.95
CA ASP A 528 48.80 -19.36 48.69
C ASP A 528 47.93 -19.48 47.40
N ASN A 529 47.55 -18.31 46.87
CA ASN A 529 47.60 -17.83 45.48
C ASN A 529 47.06 -18.61 44.24
N LYS A 530 46.43 -17.80 43.36
CA LYS A 530 46.24 -17.91 41.89
C LYS A 530 45.12 -18.88 41.42
N TYR A 531 44.25 -18.57 40.46
CA TYR A 531 44.21 -17.59 39.35
C TYR A 531 42.79 -17.03 39.17
#